data_AF-A0A1V8TUW5-F1
#
_entry.id   AF-A0A1V8TUW5-F1
#
_cell.length_a   1.000
_cell.length_b   1.000
_cell.length_c   1.000
_cell.angle_alpha   90.00
_cell.angle_beta   90.00
_cell.angle_gamma   90.00
#
_symmetry.space_group_name_H-M   'P 1'
#
loop_
_entity.id
_entity.type
_entity.pdbx_description
1 polymer ?
#
loop_
_entity_poly.entity_id
_entity_poly.type
_entity_poly.pdbx_seq_one_letter_code
_entity_poly.pdbx_strand_id
1 'polypeptide(L)'
;MTLFNALIRTHHITSRKKITKLTQAAKLHDVFVLLRSGGPPGIMYVEGHETGVRGWVEVVANLRYKDYQLAARPGPVVREGITAYSLTPESALAEIETVKDFGVQMQRREVYEWWRAGMGYAGPPDRL
;
A
#
# COMPACT_ATOMS: atom_id res chain seq x y z
N MET A 1 -14.33 -11.49 -8.89
CA MET A 1 -14.41 -10.05 -8.58
C MET A 1 -13.02 -9.45 -8.77
N THR A 2 -12.92 -8.27 -9.37
CA THR A 2 -11.63 -7.61 -9.63
C THR A 2 -11.18 -6.87 -8.38
N LEU A 3 -9.99 -7.18 -7.87
CA LEU A 3 -9.39 -6.44 -6.75
C LEU A 3 -8.81 -5.12 -7.25
N PHE A 4 -8.77 -4.13 -6.36
CA PHE A 4 -8.13 -2.85 -6.57
C PHE A 4 -6.99 -2.67 -5.57
N ASN A 5 -5.97 -1.90 -5.95
CA ASN A 5 -4.92 -1.48 -5.03
C ASN A 5 -4.56 0.00 -5.22
N ALA A 6 -3.83 0.54 -4.24
CA ALA A 6 -3.23 1.87 -4.30
C ALA A 6 -1.92 1.90 -3.49
N LEU A 7 -1.04 2.84 -3.83
CA LEU A 7 0.24 3.05 -3.15
C LEU A 7 0.37 4.51 -2.71
N ILE A 8 0.68 4.70 -1.44
CA ILE A 8 0.91 6.02 -0.84
C ILE A 8 2.31 6.06 -0.24
N ARG A 9 3.00 7.18 -0.46
CA ARG A 9 4.25 7.53 0.23
C ARG A 9 4.03 8.75 1.10
N THR A 10 4.74 8.80 2.22
CA THR A 10 4.78 9.94 3.12
C THR A 10 6.19 10.11 3.68
N HIS A 11 6.44 11.22 4.38
CA HIS A 11 7.71 11.43 5.05
C HIS A 11 8.01 10.33 6.08
N HIS A 12 7.07 10.01 6.96
CA HIS A 12 7.14 8.87 7.90
C HIS A 12 5.76 8.52 8.46
N ILE A 13 5.64 7.36 9.11
CA ILE A 13 4.43 6.93 9.84
C ILE A 13 4.85 6.49 11.24
N THR A 14 4.89 7.44 12.19
CA THR A 14 5.29 7.18 13.59
C THR A 14 4.15 7.33 14.59
N SER A 15 3.13 8.13 14.26
CA SER A 15 2.02 8.42 15.17
C SER A 15 1.14 7.19 15.39
N ARG A 16 1.21 6.58 16.59
CA ARG A 16 0.31 5.48 16.98
C ARG A 16 -1.17 5.84 16.84
N LYS A 17 -1.55 7.08 17.18
CA LYS A 17 -2.93 7.57 17.00
C LYS A 17 -3.37 7.51 15.54
N LYS A 18 -2.49 7.89 14.59
CA LYS A 18 -2.81 7.78 13.16
C LYS A 18 -2.88 6.31 12.72
N ILE A 19 -1.98 5.46 13.20
CA ILE A 19 -2.01 4.02 12.90
C ILE A 19 -3.32 3.39 13.38
N THR A 20 -3.77 3.69 14.61
CA THR A 20 -5.09 3.23 15.10
C THR A 20 -6.24 3.67 14.18
N LYS A 21 -6.22 4.91 13.68
CA LYS A 21 -7.22 5.39 12.70
C LYS A 21 -7.14 4.63 11.38
N LEU A 22 -5.93 4.37 10.88
CA LEU A 22 -5.72 3.58 9.65
C LEU A 22 -6.24 2.14 9.81
N THR A 23 -6.00 1.51 10.95
CA THR A 23 -6.50 0.17 11.26
C THR A 23 -8.03 0.14 11.33
N GLN A 24 -8.65 1.13 11.99
CA GLN A 24 -10.11 1.25 12.05
C GLN A 24 -10.71 1.43 10.65
N ALA A 25 -10.11 2.32 9.84
CA ALA A 25 -10.54 2.54 8.47
C ALA A 25 -10.38 1.29 7.60
N ALA A 26 -9.29 0.52 7.77
CA ALA A 26 -9.07 -0.71 7.01
C ALA A 26 -10.18 -1.73 7.27
N LYS A 27 -10.57 -1.90 8.54
CA LYS A 27 -11.70 -2.75 8.93
C LYS A 27 -13.04 -2.24 8.40
N LEU A 28 -13.30 -0.93 8.52
CA LEU A 28 -14.55 -0.31 8.07
C LEU A 28 -14.77 -0.47 6.57
N HIS A 29 -13.69 -0.34 5.79
CA HIS A 29 -13.74 -0.41 4.33
C HIS A 29 -13.51 -1.83 3.78
N ASP A 30 -13.35 -2.83 4.65
CA ASP A 30 -13.05 -4.22 4.30
C ASP A 30 -11.87 -4.34 3.31
N VAL A 31 -10.75 -3.69 3.67
CA VAL A 31 -9.53 -3.71 2.89
C VAL A 31 -8.36 -4.24 3.71
N PHE A 32 -7.42 -4.87 3.01
CA PHE A 32 -6.12 -5.17 3.54
C PHE A 32 -5.19 -3.97 3.39
N VAL A 33 -4.40 -3.67 4.43
CA VAL A 33 -3.39 -2.61 4.42
C VAL A 33 -2.05 -3.15 4.91
N LEU A 34 -0.98 -2.82 4.19
CA LEU A 34 0.40 -3.00 4.67
C LEU A 34 1.04 -1.62 4.87
N LEU A 35 1.50 -1.36 6.09
CA LEU A 35 2.21 -0.14 6.45
C LEU A 35 3.69 -0.42 6.65
N ARG A 36 4.53 0.45 6.09
CA ARG A 36 5.89 0.65 6.58
C ARG A 36 5.88 1.79 7.58
N SER A 37 5.94 1.47 8.87
CA SER A 37 5.97 2.45 9.97
C SER A 37 7.39 2.68 10.50
N GLY A 38 7.56 3.70 11.35
CA GLY A 38 8.86 4.11 11.87
C GLY A 38 9.49 5.25 11.06
N GLY A 39 10.73 5.08 10.60
CA GLY A 39 11.50 6.14 9.91
C GLY A 39 10.98 6.51 8.52
N PRO A 40 11.71 7.40 7.80
CA PRO A 40 11.44 7.68 6.40
C PRO A 40 11.94 6.55 5.47
N PRO A 41 11.30 6.32 4.31
CA PRO A 41 9.99 6.84 3.93
C PRO A 41 8.86 6.09 4.66
N GLY A 42 7.72 6.76 4.86
CA GLY A 42 6.47 6.07 5.19
C GLY A 42 5.85 5.49 3.91
N ILE A 43 5.40 4.23 3.96
CA ILE A 43 4.81 3.54 2.81
C ILE A 43 3.49 2.92 3.23
N MET A 44 2.45 3.04 2.40
CA MET A 44 1.18 2.36 2.60
C MET A 44 0.74 1.69 1.31
N TYR A 45 0.49 0.39 1.38
CA TYR A 45 -0.19 -0.38 0.35
C TYR A 45 -1.57 -0.74 0.85
N VAL A 46 -2.58 -0.65 -0.02
CA VAL A 46 -3.95 -1.08 0.27
C VAL A 46 -4.45 -1.94 -0.88
N GLU A 47 -5.21 -2.99 -0.56
CA GLU A 47 -5.81 -3.92 -1.53
C GLU A 47 -7.21 -4.35 -1.05
N GLY A 48 -8.18 -4.42 -1.97
CA GLY A 48 -9.53 -4.87 -1.66
C GLY A 48 -10.53 -4.53 -2.77
N HIS A 49 -11.81 -4.39 -2.41
CA HIS A 49 -12.83 -3.91 -3.35
C HIS A 49 -12.61 -2.43 -3.71
N GLU A 50 -12.99 -2.01 -4.92
CA GLU A 50 -12.76 -0.64 -5.42
C GLU A 50 -13.26 0.44 -4.44
N THR A 51 -14.51 0.31 -3.98
CA THR A 51 -15.13 1.28 -3.06
C THR A 51 -14.39 1.35 -1.72
N GLY A 52 -13.93 0.20 -1.21
CA GLY A 52 -13.16 0.12 0.02
C GLY A 52 -11.80 0.80 -0.10
N VAL A 53 -11.08 0.50 -1.20
CA VAL A 53 -9.78 1.11 -1.48
C VAL A 53 -9.88 2.63 -1.61
N ARG A 54 -10.88 3.13 -2.36
CA ARG A 54 -11.11 4.56 -2.52
C ARG A 54 -11.42 5.24 -1.18
N GLY A 55 -12.35 4.69 -0.40
CA GLY A 55 -12.72 5.22 0.91
C GLY A 55 -11.54 5.25 1.88
N TRP A 56 -10.72 4.19 1.90
CA TRP A 56 -9.53 4.16 2.74
C TRP A 56 -8.49 5.21 2.33
N VAL A 57 -8.25 5.40 1.03
CA VAL A 57 -7.34 6.45 0.51
C VAL A 57 -7.80 7.85 0.91
N GLU A 58 -9.11 8.13 0.89
CA GLU A 58 -9.68 9.40 1.35
C GLU A 58 -9.42 9.65 2.84
N VAL A 59 -9.55 8.61 3.68
CA VAL A 59 -9.19 8.69 5.11
C VAL A 59 -7.72 9.07 5.27
N VAL A 60 -6.80 8.43 4.55
CA VAL A 60 -5.36 8.73 4.63
C VAL A 60 -5.06 10.17 4.23
N ALA A 61 -5.66 10.66 3.13
CA ALA A 61 -5.48 12.03 2.66
C ALA A 61 -5.89 13.07 3.72
N ASN A 62 -6.90 12.75 4.53
CA ASN A 62 -7.37 13.60 5.63
C ASN A 62 -6.51 13.55 6.90
N LEU A 63 -5.58 12.59 7.01
CA LEU A 63 -4.61 12.55 8.11
C LEU A 63 -3.43 13.51 7.93
N ARG A 64 -3.33 14.22 6.79
CA ARG A 64 -2.35 15.28 6.52
C ARG A 64 -0.92 14.88 6.91
N TYR A 65 -0.42 13.81 6.31
CA TYR A 65 0.99 13.45 6.45
C TYR A 65 1.88 14.44 5.69
N LYS A 66 3.08 14.72 6.23
CA LYS A 66 4.11 15.46 5.51
C LYS A 66 4.54 14.67 4.26
N ASP A 67 4.79 15.38 3.17
CA ASP A 67 5.22 14.82 1.87
C ASP A 67 4.28 13.72 1.37
N TYR A 68 2.97 13.87 1.62
CA TYR A 68 1.96 12.93 1.13
C TYR A 68 1.99 12.85 -0.40
N GLN A 69 2.13 11.64 -0.92
CA GLN A 69 2.09 11.36 -2.35
C GLN A 69 1.23 10.12 -2.58
N LEU A 70 0.18 10.26 -3.38
CA LEU A 70 -0.55 9.13 -3.95
C LEU A 70 0.25 8.60 -5.15
N ALA A 71 1.26 7.78 -4.85
CA ALA A 71 2.25 7.29 -5.79
C ALA A 71 1.65 6.38 -6.88
N ALA A 72 0.59 5.65 -6.54
CA ALA A 72 -0.27 4.99 -7.50
C ALA A 72 -1.73 5.17 -7.07
N ARG A 73 -2.56 5.66 -8.00
CA ARG A 73 -4.00 5.87 -7.77
C ARG A 73 -4.73 4.52 -7.65
N PRO A 74 -5.89 4.47 -6.96
CA PRO A 74 -6.75 3.29 -6.97
C PRO A 74 -7.00 2.77 -8.38
N GLY A 75 -6.64 1.52 -8.64
CA GLY A 75 -6.84 0.85 -9.92
C GLY A 75 -6.87 -0.66 -9.78
N PRO A 76 -7.30 -1.40 -10.83
CA PRO A 76 -7.32 -2.86 -10.81
C PRO A 76 -5.95 -3.44 -10.50
N VAL A 77 -5.91 -4.47 -9.65
CA VAL A 77 -4.69 -5.23 -9.38
C VAL A 77 -4.29 -5.98 -10.65
N VAL A 78 -3.10 -5.69 -11.16
CA VAL A 78 -2.44 -6.47 -12.20
C VAL A 78 -1.40 -7.35 -11.52
N ARG A 79 -1.66 -8.65 -11.44
CA ARG A 79 -0.71 -9.61 -10.90
C ARG A 79 0.35 -9.95 -11.95
N GLU A 80 1.61 -9.96 -11.54
CA GLU A 80 2.78 -10.25 -12.38
C GLU A 80 2.98 -11.76 -12.61
N GLY A 81 2.43 -12.60 -11.74
CA GLY A 81 2.52 -14.05 -11.81
C GLY A 81 1.19 -14.73 -12.17
N ILE A 82 1.29 -16.03 -12.48
CA ILE A 82 0.16 -16.90 -12.81
C ILE A 82 -0.41 -17.53 -11.52
N THR A 83 0.31 -17.42 -10.40
CA THR A 83 -0.02 -18.14 -9.18
C THR A 83 -1.00 -17.36 -8.33
N ALA A 84 -2.28 -17.75 -8.42
CA ALA A 84 -3.33 -17.28 -7.52
C ALA A 84 -3.13 -17.82 -6.08
N TYR A 85 -2.03 -17.45 -5.43
CA TYR A 85 -1.94 -17.60 -3.98
C TYR A 85 -2.92 -16.60 -3.37
N SER A 86 -4.02 -17.13 -2.84
CA SER A 86 -4.93 -16.37 -2.01
C SER A 86 -4.22 -16.00 -0.71
N LEU A 87 -3.60 -14.83 -0.67
CA LEU A 87 -3.08 -14.24 0.55
C LEU A 87 -4.25 -13.70 1.37
N THR A 88 -4.98 -14.59 2.04
CA THR A 88 -5.92 -14.17 3.09
C THR A 88 -5.12 -13.52 4.21
N PRO A 89 -5.31 -12.22 4.47
CA PRO A 89 -4.62 -11.57 5.56
C PRO A 89 -5.11 -12.10 6.90
N GLU A 90 -4.21 -12.31 7.86
CA GLU A 90 -4.57 -12.60 9.25
C GLU A 90 -5.21 -11.38 9.95
N SER A 91 -4.98 -10.18 9.42
CA SER A 91 -5.54 -8.93 9.91
C SER A 91 -5.78 -7.93 8.78
N ALA A 92 -6.71 -6.99 9.00
CA ALA A 92 -6.96 -5.88 8.07
C ALA A 92 -5.75 -4.95 7.90
N LEU A 93 -4.82 -4.92 8.86
CA LEU A 93 -3.63 -4.08 8.80
C LEU A 93 -2.41 -4.79 9.38
N ALA A 94 -1.34 -4.86 8.59
CA ALA A 94 -0.02 -5.32 9.00
C ALA A 94 0.98 -4.16 9.01
N GLU A 95 1.86 -4.14 10.01
CA GLU A 95 2.97 -3.18 10.12
C GLU A 95 4.30 -3.91 9.88
N ILE A 96 5.20 -3.27 9.14
CA ILE A 96 6.57 -3.75 8.92
C ILE A 96 7.56 -2.58 9.01
N GLU A 97 8.79 -2.88 9.42
CA GLU A 97 9.76 -1.83 9.78
C GLU A 97 10.67 -1.43 8.63
N THR A 98 10.93 -2.35 7.69
CA THR A 98 11.93 -2.14 6.64
C THR A 98 11.31 -2.10 5.24
N VAL A 99 11.91 -1.29 4.36
CA VAL A 99 11.54 -1.24 2.94
C VAL A 99 11.84 -2.58 2.25
N LYS A 100 12.90 -3.27 2.69
CA LYS A 100 13.29 -4.59 2.16
C LYS A 100 12.17 -5.60 2.37
N ASP A 101 11.65 -5.71 3.60
CA ASP A 101 10.57 -6.64 3.92
C ASP A 101 9.27 -6.23 3.24
N PHE A 102 9.06 -4.93 3.02
CA PHE A 102 7.95 -4.43 2.20
C PHE A 102 8.03 -4.96 0.78
N GLY A 103 9.22 -4.92 0.16
CA GLY A 103 9.46 -5.49 -1.16
C GLY A 103 9.16 -6.99 -1.21
N VAL A 104 9.57 -7.75 -0.19
CA VAL A 104 9.24 -9.19 -0.08
C VAL A 104 7.73 -9.42 -0.04
N GLN A 105 6.98 -8.58 0.69
CA GLN A 105 5.52 -8.66 0.71
C GLN A 105 4.89 -8.33 -0.66
N MET A 106 5.45 -7.37 -1.40
CA MET A 106 4.97 -7.03 -2.74
C MET A 106 5.26 -8.13 -3.76
N GLN A 107 6.40 -8.84 -3.64
CA GLN A 107 6.70 -10.04 -4.44
C GLN A 107 5.70 -11.16 -4.18
N ARG A 108 5.42 -11.46 -2.90
CA ARG A 108 4.42 -12.48 -2.53
C ARG A 108 3.02 -12.15 -3.06
N ARG A 109 2.72 -10.86 -3.20
CA ARG A 109 1.47 -10.34 -3.77
C ARG A 109 1.51 -10.20 -5.29
N GLU A 110 2.61 -10.56 -5.94
CA GLU A 110 2.80 -10.44 -7.40
C GLU A 110 2.51 -9.01 -7.92
N VAL A 111 2.89 -7.98 -7.16
CA VAL A 111 2.74 -6.56 -7.54
C VAL A 111 4.07 -5.81 -7.36
N TYR A 112 5.19 -6.51 -7.54
CA TYR A 112 6.51 -6.05 -7.19
C TYR A 112 7.03 -4.96 -8.13
N GLU A 113 6.97 -5.17 -9.43
CA GLU A 113 7.38 -4.18 -10.44
C GLU A 113 6.46 -2.96 -10.42
N TRP A 114 5.15 -3.15 -10.24
CA TRP A 114 4.22 -2.04 -10.01
C TRP A 114 4.61 -1.21 -8.78
N TRP A 115 4.94 -1.88 -7.67
CA TRP A 115 5.40 -1.21 -6.45
C TRP A 115 6.73 -0.50 -6.67
N ARG A 116 7.70 -1.12 -7.35
CA ARG A 116 9.00 -0.50 -7.67
C ARG A 116 8.83 0.75 -8.51
N ALA A 117 7.95 0.73 -9.50
CA ALA A 117 7.63 1.90 -10.31
C ALA A 117 7.03 3.03 -9.44
N GLY A 118 6.03 2.74 -8.61
CA GLY A 118 5.44 3.72 -7.69
C GLY A 118 6.43 4.25 -6.64
N MET A 119 7.41 3.43 -6.24
CA MET A 119 8.50 3.84 -5.36
C MET A 119 9.61 4.62 -6.08
N GLY A 120 9.60 4.69 -7.42
CA GLY A 120 10.66 5.33 -8.21
C GLY A 120 11.97 4.53 -8.26
N TYR A 121 11.91 3.22 -8.04
CA TYR A 121 13.06 2.30 -8.13
C TYR A 121 13.27 1.73 -9.52
N ALA A 122 12.22 1.75 -10.34
CA ALA A 122 12.38 1.57 -11.77
C ALA A 122 12.86 2.91 -12.34
N GLY A 123 14.04 2.90 -12.99
CA GLY A 123 14.48 4.04 -13.78
C GLY A 123 13.49 4.34 -14.92
N PRO A 124 13.61 5.49 -15.60
CA PRO A 124 12.87 5.70 -16.84
C PRO A 124 13.13 4.49 -17.77
N PRO A 125 12.09 3.97 -18.46
CA PRO A 125 12.33 2.99 -19.51
C PRO A 125 13.24 3.66 -20.54
N ASP A 126 14.47 3.16 -20.64
CA ASP A 126 15.48 3.49 -21.64
C ASP A 126 15.84 4.98 -21.85
N ARG A 127 17.04 5.35 -21.39
CA ARG A 127 17.96 6.10 -22.26
C ARG A 127 18.66 5.06 -23.14
N LEU A 128 18.04 4.69 -24.25
CA LEU A 128 18.72 4.14 -25.42
C LEU A 128 19.37 5.29 -26.21
#